data_AF-A0A4S8RPK6-F1
#
_entry.id   AF-A0A4S8RPK6-F1
#
_cell.length_a   1.000
_cell.length_b   1.000
_cell.length_c   1.000
_cell.angle_alpha   90.00
_cell.angle_beta   90.00
_cell.angle_gamma   90.00
#
_symmetry.space_group_name_H-M   'P 1'
#
loop_
_entity.id
_entity.type
_entity.pdbx_description
1 polymer ?
#
loop_
_entity_poly.entity_id
_entity_poly.type
_entity_poly.pdbx_seq_one_letter_code
_entity_poly.pdbx_strand_id
1 'polypeptide(L)'
;MKKRKIISLLLLLVGVVLSVAFILRIEFPQGFEAYFKREYYNQFGPLAISVELLIAGYYFFIEHKKTNFALAIFGFTALLDPFFNQIGLFDSIVPLYGTVTLSICGLSCLWIAFANPFELKRLSRLVAVLSLAFGIFIELFFNYF
;
A
#
# COMPACT_ATOMS: atom_id res chain seq x y z
N MET A 1 18.12 -10.46 12.78
CA MET A 1 17.18 -9.89 13.77
C MET A 1 17.24 -8.36 13.88
N LYS A 2 18.36 -7.72 14.26
CA LYS A 2 18.44 -6.24 14.39
C LYS A 2 18.07 -5.49 13.09
N LYS A 3 18.62 -5.91 11.95
CA LYS A 3 18.33 -5.33 10.63
C LYS A 3 16.84 -5.36 10.27
N ARG A 4 16.16 -6.49 10.52
CA ARG A 4 14.72 -6.66 10.28
C ARG A 4 13.89 -5.63 11.05
N LYS A 5 14.15 -5.51 12.36
CA LYS A 5 13.44 -4.56 13.23
C LYS A 5 13.67 -3.12 12.79
N ILE A 6 14.89 -2.77 12.39
CA ILE A 6 15.19 -1.43 11.85
C ILE A 6 14.39 -1.14 10.58
N ILE A 7 14.40 -2.05 9.61
CA ILE A 7 13.63 -1.88 8.36
C ILE A 7 12.13 -1.77 8.67
N SER A 8 11.62 -2.63 9.54
CA SER A 8 10.23 -2.58 9.98
C SER A 8 9.86 -1.24 10.64
N LEU A 9 10.70 -0.71 11.52
CA LEU A 9 10.48 0.61 12.13
C LEU A 9 10.53 1.74 11.09
N LEU A 10 11.39 1.65 10.09
CA LEU A 10 11.41 2.60 8.97
C LEU A 10 10.12 2.54 8.15
N LEU A 11 9.64 1.34 7.80
CA LEU A 11 8.37 1.15 7.09
C LEU A 11 7.19 1.70 7.90
N LEU A 12 7.16 1.43 9.21
CA LEU A 12 6.15 1.97 10.12
C LEU A 12 6.19 3.50 10.19
N LEU A 13 7.39 4.09 10.32
CA LEU A 13 7.55 5.54 10.35
C LEU A 13 7.02 6.18 9.05
N VAL A 14 7.40 5.63 7.89
CA VAL A 14 6.90 6.10 6.59
C VAL A 14 5.39 5.96 6.51
N GLY A 15 4.83 4.81 6.91
CA GLY A 15 3.39 4.57 6.93
C GLY A 15 2.63 5.57 7.81
N VAL A 16 3.16 5.90 8.99
CA VAL A 16 2.53 6.89 9.90
C VAL A 16 2.56 8.28 9.26
N VAL A 17 3.74 8.72 8.78
CA VAL A 17 3.91 10.05 8.19
C VAL A 17 2.99 10.23 6.98
N LEU A 18 2.92 9.24 6.09
CA LEU A 18 2.06 9.29 4.90
C LEU A 18 0.58 9.21 5.28
N SER A 19 0.19 8.36 6.24
CA SER A 19 -1.20 8.29 6.72
C SER A 19 -1.66 9.62 7.27
N VAL A 20 -0.82 10.30 8.08
CA VAL A 20 -1.12 11.65 8.58
C VAL A 20 -1.18 12.67 7.45
N ALA A 21 -0.27 12.62 6.49
CA ALA A 21 -0.28 13.54 5.36
C ALA A 21 -1.54 13.39 4.49
N PHE A 22 -2.01 12.15 4.26
CA PHE A 22 -3.17 11.89 3.43
C PHE A 22 -4.49 12.10 4.17
N ILE A 23 -4.61 11.75 5.45
CA ILE A 23 -5.83 12.01 6.21
C ILE A 23 -6.12 13.52 6.32
N LEU A 24 -5.07 14.35 6.44
CA LEU A 24 -5.19 15.80 6.49
C LEU A 24 -5.61 16.42 5.15
N ARG A 25 -5.54 15.67 4.05
CA ARG A 25 -5.97 16.10 2.71
C ARG A 25 -7.40 15.67 2.37
N ILE A 26 -8.05 14.87 3.21
CA ILE A 26 -9.43 14.44 2.95
C ILE A 26 -10.37 15.62 3.20
N GLU A 27 -11.14 15.97 2.16
CA GLU A 27 -12.15 17.00 2.21
C GLU A 27 -13.51 16.38 2.50
N PHE A 28 -14.11 16.77 3.62
CA PHE A 28 -15.45 16.33 3.98
C PHE A 28 -16.49 17.18 3.26
N PRO A 29 -17.33 16.57 2.41
CA PRO A 29 -18.26 17.33 1.61
C PRO A 29 -19.42 17.87 2.46
N GLN A 30 -19.97 18.99 2.01
CA GLN A 30 -21.21 19.53 2.56
C GLN A 30 -22.43 18.93 1.85
N GLY A 31 -23.39 18.44 2.62
CA GLY A 31 -24.62 17.82 2.10
C GLY A 31 -24.52 16.30 1.92
N PHE A 32 -25.65 15.61 2.10
CA PHE A 32 -25.71 14.15 2.13
C PHE A 32 -25.38 13.50 0.78
N GLU A 33 -25.83 14.09 -0.34
CA GLU A 33 -25.63 13.54 -1.69
C GLU A 33 -24.14 13.39 -2.06
N ALA A 34 -23.30 14.29 -1.60
CA ALA A 34 -21.88 14.29 -1.93
C ALA A 34 -21.10 13.14 -1.26
N TYR A 35 -21.63 12.53 -0.19
CA TYR A 35 -21.06 11.31 0.40
C TYR A 35 -21.27 10.07 -0.48
N PHE A 36 -22.14 10.14 -1.49
CA PHE A 36 -22.39 9.04 -2.43
C PHE A 36 -21.64 9.22 -3.75
N LYS A 37 -20.82 10.27 -3.86
CA LYS A 37 -20.00 10.53 -5.04
C LYS A 37 -18.69 9.76 -4.96
N ARG A 38 -18.27 9.18 -6.09
CA ARG A 38 -17.01 8.45 -6.21
C ARG A 38 -15.80 9.31 -5.85
N GLU A 39 -15.83 10.59 -6.21
CA GLU A 39 -14.74 11.54 -5.94
C GLU A 39 -14.47 11.69 -4.43
N TYR A 40 -15.46 11.44 -3.57
CA TYR A 40 -15.26 11.42 -2.13
C TYR A 40 -14.47 10.19 -1.68
N TYR A 41 -14.84 9.00 -2.17
CA TYR A 41 -14.17 7.74 -1.79
C TYR A 41 -12.77 7.62 -2.38
N ASN A 42 -12.53 8.15 -3.58
CA ASN A 42 -11.22 8.12 -4.22
C ASN A 42 -10.14 8.73 -3.30
N GLN A 43 -10.47 9.80 -2.56
CA GLN A 43 -9.55 10.47 -1.61
C GLN A 43 -8.93 9.54 -0.56
N PHE A 44 -9.59 8.42 -0.26
CA PHE A 44 -9.12 7.44 0.71
C PHE A 44 -8.12 6.44 0.13
N GLY A 45 -7.95 6.36 -1.20
CA GLY A 45 -6.99 5.46 -1.86
C GLY A 45 -5.55 5.60 -1.32
N PRO A 46 -4.95 6.81 -1.36
CA PRO A 46 -3.61 7.04 -0.82
C PRO A 46 -3.48 6.65 0.67
N LEU A 47 -4.54 6.88 1.46
CA LEU A 47 -4.60 6.50 2.87
C LEU A 47 -4.65 4.98 3.03
N ALA A 48 -5.43 4.28 2.22
CA ALA A 48 -5.53 2.82 2.24
C ALA A 48 -4.16 2.16 1.97
N ILE A 49 -3.42 2.63 0.96
CA ILE A 49 -2.05 2.16 0.66
C ILE A 49 -1.11 2.40 1.85
N SER A 50 -1.26 3.54 2.54
CA SER A 50 -0.45 3.85 3.73
C SER A 50 -0.79 2.95 4.93
N VAL A 51 -2.06 2.59 5.09
CA VAL A 51 -2.50 1.61 6.10
C VAL A 51 -1.98 0.21 5.78
N GLU A 52 -1.95 -0.20 4.51
CA GLU A 52 -1.31 -1.46 4.11
C GLU A 52 0.17 -1.49 4.48
N LEU A 53 0.90 -0.39 4.26
CA LEU A 53 2.29 -0.25 4.69
C LEU A 53 2.45 -0.41 6.20
N LEU A 54 1.56 0.20 7.00
CA LEU A 54 1.56 0.06 8.45
C LEU A 54 1.34 -1.39 8.89
N ILE A 55 0.36 -2.07 8.31
CA ILE A 55 0.06 -3.48 8.61
C ILE A 55 1.25 -4.36 8.23
N ALA A 56 1.81 -4.17 7.03
CA ALA A 56 2.95 -4.94 6.55
C ALA A 56 4.20 -4.69 7.42
N GLY A 57 4.48 -3.43 7.76
CA GLY A 57 5.55 -3.02 8.66
C GLY A 57 5.41 -3.63 10.05
N TYR A 58 4.20 -3.63 10.62
CA TYR A 58 3.92 -4.22 11.92
C TYR A 58 4.08 -5.75 11.91
N TYR A 59 3.51 -6.43 10.90
CA TYR A 59 3.69 -7.88 10.75
C TYR A 59 5.17 -8.25 10.62
N PHE A 60 5.94 -7.45 9.89
CA PHE A 60 7.39 -7.62 9.77
C PHE A 60 8.14 -7.40 11.09
N PHE A 61 7.66 -6.50 11.95
CA PHE A 61 8.21 -6.27 13.28
C PHE A 61 8.10 -7.50 14.17
N ILE A 62 6.88 -8.04 14.26
CA ILE A 62 6.52 -9.14 15.17
C ILE A 62 6.77 -10.53 14.59
N GLU A 63 7.34 -10.62 13.38
CA GLU A 63 7.60 -11.90 12.71
C GLU A 63 6.34 -12.73 12.44
N HIS A 64 5.27 -12.04 12.04
CA HIS A 64 4.00 -12.72 11.81
C HIS A 64 4.08 -13.70 10.63
N LYS A 65 3.36 -14.83 10.71
CA LYS A 65 3.32 -15.84 9.64
C LYS A 65 2.78 -15.33 8.30
N LYS A 66 2.08 -14.19 8.30
CA LYS A 66 1.50 -13.53 7.10
C LYS A 66 2.35 -12.35 6.58
N THR A 67 3.55 -12.15 7.10
CA THR A 67 4.38 -10.99 6.74
C THR A 67 4.69 -10.89 5.26
N ASN A 68 5.20 -11.95 4.64
CA ASN A 68 5.53 -11.92 3.21
C ASN A 68 4.29 -11.66 2.34
N PHE A 69 3.12 -12.14 2.77
CA PHE A 69 1.85 -11.86 2.09
C PHE A 69 1.44 -10.38 2.21
N ALA A 70 1.51 -9.80 3.41
CA ALA A 70 1.18 -8.40 3.63
C ALA A 70 2.16 -7.45 2.89
N LEU A 71 3.46 -7.75 2.92
CA LEU A 71 4.47 -7.02 2.15
C LEU A 71 4.22 -7.10 0.64
N ALA A 72 3.79 -8.26 0.14
CA ALA A 72 3.47 -8.44 -1.27
C ALA A 72 2.20 -7.68 -1.69
N ILE A 73 1.13 -7.72 -0.89
CA ILE A 73 -0.08 -6.91 -1.16
C ILE A 73 0.30 -5.45 -1.26
N PHE A 74 0.86 -4.88 -0.18
CA PHE A 74 1.29 -3.49 -0.16
C PHE A 74 2.17 -3.14 -1.36
N GLY A 75 3.18 -3.97 -1.64
CA GLY A 75 4.12 -3.70 -2.72
C GLY A 75 3.49 -3.75 -4.11
N PHE A 76 2.47 -4.60 -4.34
CA PHE A 76 1.70 -4.56 -5.58
C PHE A 76 0.79 -3.34 -5.63
N THR A 77 -0.02 -3.09 -4.60
CA THR A 77 -0.92 -1.93 -4.54
C THR A 77 -0.16 -0.62 -4.83
N ALA A 78 0.94 -0.38 -4.10
CA ALA A 78 1.76 0.83 -4.23
C ALA A 78 2.42 1.02 -5.61
N LEU A 79 2.63 -0.06 -6.38
CA LEU A 79 3.21 0.02 -7.73
C LEU A 79 2.16 0.01 -8.84
N LEU A 80 0.96 -0.51 -8.55
CA LEU A 80 -0.14 -0.52 -9.50
C LEU A 80 -0.70 0.88 -9.72
N ASP A 81 -0.80 1.72 -8.69
CA ASP A 81 -1.23 3.13 -8.82
C ASP A 81 -0.43 3.91 -9.89
N PRO A 82 0.91 4.06 -9.79
CA PRO A 82 1.68 4.78 -10.81
C PRO A 82 1.69 4.05 -12.15
N PHE A 83 1.63 2.72 -12.16
CA PHE A 83 1.58 1.94 -13.41
C PHE A 83 0.27 2.20 -14.17
N PHE A 84 -0.87 2.16 -13.48
CA PHE A 84 -2.19 2.41 -14.04
C PHE A 84 -2.35 3.85 -14.51
N ASN A 85 -1.79 4.81 -13.78
CA ASN A 85 -1.70 6.20 -14.21
C ASN A 85 -0.88 6.36 -15.51
N GLN A 86 0.27 5.67 -15.64
CA GLN A 86 1.11 5.75 -16.84
C GLN A 86 0.47 5.15 -18.09
N ILE A 87 -0.33 4.08 -17.95
CA ILE A 87 -1.04 3.48 -19.08
C ILE A 87 -2.39 4.15 -19.39
N GLY A 88 -2.78 5.18 -18.62
CA GLY A 88 -4.02 5.93 -18.80
C GLY A 88 -5.28 5.20 -18.35
N LEU A 89 -5.17 4.27 -17.39
CA LEU A 89 -6.34 3.55 -16.85
C LEU A 89 -7.20 4.47 -15.96
N PHE A 90 -6.56 5.30 -15.14
CA PHE A 90 -7.16 6.35 -14.31
C PHE A 90 -6.10 7.40 -13.93
N ASP A 91 -6.54 8.58 -13.53
CA ASP A 91 -5.65 9.63 -13.00
C ASP A 91 -5.39 9.39 -11.51
N SER A 92 -4.12 9.20 -11.14
CA SER A 92 -3.75 9.06 -9.74
C SER A 92 -3.88 10.40 -9.00
N ILE A 93 -4.60 10.36 -7.88
CA ILE A 93 -4.68 11.50 -6.96
C ILE A 93 -3.53 11.52 -5.94
N VAL A 94 -2.64 10.51 -5.97
CA VAL A 94 -1.49 10.43 -5.08
C VAL A 94 -0.49 11.52 -5.48
N PRO A 95 -0.08 12.41 -4.56
CA PRO A 95 0.94 13.41 -4.85
C PRO A 95 2.27 12.77 -5.23
N LEU A 96 3.05 13.41 -6.10
CA LEU A 96 4.33 12.88 -6.59
C LEU A 96 5.28 12.40 -5.48
N TYR A 97 5.38 13.16 -4.37
CA TYR A 97 6.21 12.75 -3.23
C TYR A 97 5.73 11.43 -2.60
N GLY A 98 4.41 11.23 -2.54
CA GLY A 98 3.78 10.01 -2.06
C GLY A 98 4.04 8.85 -3.00
N THR A 99 3.81 9.05 -4.29
CA THR A 99 4.06 8.05 -5.35
C THR A 99 5.49 7.54 -5.33
N VAL A 100 6.48 8.46 -5.30
CA VAL A 100 7.91 8.08 -5.25
C VAL A 100 8.24 7.31 -3.98
N THR A 101 7.79 7.80 -2.82
CA THR A 101 8.08 7.16 -1.51
C THR A 101 7.45 5.76 -1.42
N LEU A 102 6.18 5.64 -1.81
CA LEU A 102 5.45 4.39 -1.81
C LEU A 102 6.03 3.40 -2.83
N SER A 103 6.46 3.86 -4.01
CA SER A 103 7.10 3.00 -5.01
C SER A 103 8.42 2.40 -4.52
N ILE A 104 9.29 3.21 -3.88
CA ILE A 104 10.54 2.73 -3.30
C ILE A 104 10.27 1.70 -2.20
N CYS A 105 9.31 2.00 -1.33
CA CYS A 105 8.88 1.08 -0.27
C CYS A 105 8.28 -0.19 -0.87
N GLY A 106 7.46 -0.08 -1.92
CA GLY A 106 6.77 -1.18 -2.59
C GLY A 106 7.75 -2.15 -3.25
N LEU A 107 8.72 -1.62 -4.02
CA LEU A 107 9.80 -2.42 -4.60
C LEU A 107 10.61 -3.14 -3.52
N SER A 108 10.95 -2.45 -2.44
CA SER A 108 11.67 -3.04 -1.30
C SER A 108 10.85 -4.15 -0.63
N CYS A 109 9.55 -3.94 -0.45
CA CYS A 109 8.65 -4.92 0.17
C CYS A 109 8.46 -6.16 -0.72
N LEU A 110 8.30 -6.00 -2.03
CA LEU A 110 8.24 -7.12 -2.97
C LEU A 110 9.56 -7.90 -2.95
N TRP A 111 10.70 -7.21 -3.00
CA TRP A 111 11.99 -7.88 -2.90
C TRP A 111 12.11 -8.70 -1.61
N ILE A 112 11.75 -8.13 -0.45
CA ILE A 112 11.75 -8.86 0.83
C ILE A 112 10.79 -10.06 0.79
N ALA A 113 9.57 -9.88 0.26
CA ALA A 113 8.55 -10.91 0.23
C ALA A 113 8.95 -12.12 -0.65
N PHE A 114 9.57 -11.87 -1.80
CA PHE A 114 9.95 -12.91 -2.77
C PHE A 114 11.33 -13.51 -2.50
N ALA A 115 12.34 -12.69 -2.23
CA ALA A 115 13.69 -13.18 -1.93
C ALA A 115 13.76 -13.83 -0.54
N ASN A 116 12.83 -13.47 0.35
CA ASN A 116 12.72 -13.98 1.72
C ASN A 116 14.06 -13.98 2.51
N PRO A 117 14.81 -12.87 2.54
CA PRO A 117 16.16 -12.81 3.13
C PRO A 117 16.17 -12.97 4.66
N PHE A 118 15.00 -12.93 5.30
CA PHE A 118 14.84 -13.09 6.76
C PHE A 118 14.25 -14.45 7.14
N GLU A 119 14.24 -15.42 6.21
CA GLU A 119 13.80 -16.80 6.44
C GLU A 119 12.37 -16.91 7.05
N LEU A 120 11.50 -15.96 6.69
CA LEU A 120 10.08 -15.99 7.08
C LEU A 120 9.31 -17.05 6.29
N LYS A 121 8.02 -17.22 6.58
CA LYS A 121 7.15 -18.12 5.81
C LYS A 121 7.14 -17.72 4.33
N ARG A 122 7.71 -18.57 3.47
CA ARG A 122 7.81 -18.30 2.03
C ARG A 122 6.44 -18.06 1.41
N LEU A 123 6.41 -17.11 0.47
CA LEU A 123 5.25 -16.84 -0.36
C LEU A 123 5.09 -18.00 -1.35
N SER A 124 3.92 -18.67 -1.35
CA SER A 124 3.62 -19.65 -2.40
C SER A 124 3.19 -18.92 -3.68
N ARG A 125 3.31 -19.58 -4.82
CA ARG A 125 2.89 -18.99 -6.12
C ARG A 125 1.42 -18.57 -6.11
N LEU A 126 0.54 -19.40 -5.54
CA LEU A 126 -0.88 -19.07 -5.39
C LEU A 126 -1.09 -17.84 -4.53
N VAL A 127 -0.38 -17.74 -3.41
CA VAL A 127 -0.49 -16.59 -2.50
C VAL A 127 0.06 -15.32 -3.16
N ALA A 128 1.10 -15.42 -3.99
CA ALA A 128 1.62 -14.30 -4.76
C ALA A 128 0.61 -13.77 -5.79
N VAL A 129 -0.06 -14.67 -6.52
CA VAL A 129 -1.12 -14.30 -7.47
C VAL A 129 -2.30 -13.66 -6.73
N LEU A 130 -2.69 -14.21 -5.57
CA LEU A 130 -3.73 -13.61 -4.74
C LEU A 130 -3.32 -12.22 -4.24
N SER A 131 -2.08 -12.01 -3.79
CA SER A 131 -1.60 -10.69 -3.40
C SER A 131 -1.71 -9.67 -4.52
N LEU A 132 -1.35 -10.05 -5.75
CA LEU A 132 -1.50 -9.20 -6.93
C LEU A 132 -2.97 -8.91 -7.23
N ALA A 133 -3.83 -9.94 -7.22
CA ALA A 133 -5.26 -9.78 -7.46
C ALA A 133 -5.92 -8.85 -6.41
N PHE A 134 -5.52 -8.94 -5.14
CA PHE A 134 -5.97 -8.03 -4.10
C PHE A 134 -5.49 -6.60 -4.34
N GLY A 135 -4.22 -6.40 -4.70
CA GLY A 135 -3.72 -5.07 -5.05
C GLY A 135 -4.50 -4.43 -6.21
N ILE A 136 -4.77 -5.20 -7.27
CA ILE A 136 -5.60 -4.74 -8.40
C ILE A 136 -7.00 -4.37 -7.92
N PHE A 137 -7.64 -5.22 -7.10
CA PHE A 137 -8.98 -4.96 -6.59
C PHE A 137 -9.05 -3.67 -5.77
N ILE A 138 -8.05 -3.42 -4.93
CA ILE A 138 -7.98 -2.24 -4.07
C ILE A 138 -7.82 -0.98 -4.93
N GLU A 139 -6.91 -1.00 -5.91
CA GLU A 139 -6.72 0.12 -6.84
C GLU A 139 -7.98 0.42 -7.64
N LEU A 140 -8.64 -0.60 -8.17
CA LEU A 140 -9.90 -0.41 -8.91
C LEU A 140 -11.04 0.06 -8.01
N PHE A 141 -11.08 -0.38 -6.75
CA PHE A 141 -12.12 0.06 -5.81
C PHE A 141 -12.05 1.56 -5.53
N PHE A 142 -10.86 2.11 -5.30
CA PHE A 142 -10.72 3.55 -5.02
C PHE A 142 -10.70 4.41 -6.28
N ASN A 143 -10.16 3.89 -7.38
CA ASN A 143 -9.98 4.69 -8.59
C ASN A 143 -11.04 4.46 -9.67
N TYR A 144 -11.90 3.45 -9.60
CA TYR A 144 -12.90 3.14 -10.66
C TYR A 144 -14.35 3.07 -10.16
N PHE A 145 -14.57 2.52 -8.98
CA PHE A 145 -15.89 2.45 -8.32
C PHE A 145 -16.13 3.65 -7.41
#